data_AF-A0A8T4Z5I3-F1
#
_entry.id   AF-A0A8T4Z5I3-F1
#
_cell.length_a   1.000
_cell.length_b   1.000
_cell.length_c   1.000
_cell.angle_alpha   90.00
_cell.angle_beta   90.00
_cell.angle_gamma   90.00
#
_symmetry.space_group_name_H-M   'P 1'
#
loop_
_entity.id
_entity.type
_entity.pdbx_description
1 polymer ?
#
loop_
_entity_poly.entity_id
_entity_poly.type
_entity_poly.pdbx_seq_one_letter_code
_entity_poly.pdbx_strand_id
1 'polypeptide(L)' 'MEETAVKEIDSQGRISIPAHWRRGWRTRKLILVRHEDRIEIIPIESTPPSELFDTIKIAGSVDFTDPHSLKKAFTELREA' A
#
# COMPACT_ATOMS: atom_id res chain seq x y z
N MET A 1 -16.25 -7.93 14.80
CA MET A 1 -16.49 -7.26 16.10
C MET A 1 -16.17 -5.79 15.86
N GLU A 2 -17.08 -4.89 16.20
CA GLU A 2 -16.94 -3.45 15.95
C GLU A 2 -16.67 -2.76 17.29
N GLU A 3 -15.65 -1.92 17.35
CA GLU A 3 -15.27 -1.16 18.54
C GLU A 3 -15.15 0.32 18.16
N THR A 4 -15.76 1.21 18.95
CA THR A 4 -15.80 2.64 18.68
C THR A 4 -15.27 3.40 19.89
N ALA A 5 -14.47 4.43 19.63
CA ALA A 5 -13.93 5.32 20.66
C ALA A 5 -14.07 6.78 20.21
N VAL A 6 -14.64 7.62 21.07
CA VAL A 6 -14.68 9.07 20.85
C VAL A 6 -13.37 9.68 21.35
N LYS A 7 -12.72 10.48 20.50
CA LYS A 7 -11.48 11.18 20.81
C LYS A 7 -11.58 12.64 20.37
N GLU A 8 -11.04 13.52 21.20
CA GLU A 8 -10.85 14.92 20.82
C GLU A 8 -9.60 15.06 19.95
N ILE A 9 -9.65 16.04 19.05
CA ILE A 9 -8.53 16.44 18.22
C ILE A 9 -7.65 17.36 19.05
N ASP A 10 -6.33 17.11 19.06
CA ASP A 10 -5.42 18.00 19.76
C ASP A 10 -5.28 19.37 19.07
N SER A 11 -4.63 20.32 19.74
CA SER A 11 -4.40 21.67 19.20
C SER A 11 -3.67 21.72 17.84
N GLN A 12 -3.05 20.61 17.42
CA GLN A 12 -2.30 20.49 16.18
C GLN A 12 -3.05 19.68 15.12
N GLY A 13 -4.31 19.33 15.36
CA GLY A 13 -5.14 18.60 14.40
C GLY A 13 -4.95 17.08 14.42
N ARG A 14 -4.32 16.50 15.46
CA ARG A 14 -4.01 15.06 15.51
C ARG A 14 -5.03 14.29 16.34
N ILE A 15 -5.17 13.01 16.02
CA ILE A 15 -5.96 12.05 16.77
C ILE A 15 -5.08 10.91 17.28
N SER A 16 -5.41 10.39 18.46
CA SER A 16 -4.70 9.25 19.05
C SER A 16 -5.45 7.94 18.77
N ILE A 17 -4.78 7.00 18.11
CA ILE A 17 -5.30 5.65 17.89
C ILE A 17 -5.02 4.80 19.13
N PRO A 18 -6.03 4.16 19.74
CA PRO A 18 -5.85 3.29 20.90
C PRO A 18 -4.76 2.24 20.69
N ALA A 19 -3.91 2.03 21.71
CA ALA A 19 -2.74 1.17 21.58
C ALA A 19 -3.08 -0.29 21.25
N HIS A 20 -4.23 -0.79 21.70
CA HIS A 20 -4.70 -2.14 21.39
C HIS A 20 -5.20 -2.28 19.96
N TRP A 21 -5.74 -1.22 19.33
CA TRP A 21 -6.17 -1.25 17.93
C TRP A 21 -5.00 -1.32 16.95
N ARG A 22 -3.91 -0.63 17.27
CA ARG A 22 -2.66 -0.66 16.48
C ARG A 22 -1.71 -1.78 16.90
N ARG A 23 -2.14 -2.68 17.80
CA ARG A 23 -1.34 -3.82 18.25
C ARG A 23 -1.22 -4.80 17.09
N GLY A 24 0.00 -4.99 16.58
CA GLY A 24 0.28 -5.87 15.45
C GLY A 24 0.62 -5.14 14.15
N TRP A 25 0.38 -3.83 14.06
CA TRP A 25 0.87 -3.05 12.92
C TRP A 25 2.40 -3.07 12.91
N ARG A 26 2.98 -3.49 11.78
CA ARG A 26 4.44 -3.54 11.59
C ARG A 26 5.01 -2.19 11.12
N THR A 27 4.14 -1.21 10.95
CA THR A 27 4.41 0.07 10.30
C THR A 27 3.91 1.26 11.14
N ARG A 28 4.52 2.42 10.93
CA ARG A 28 4.01 3.72 11.39
C ARG A 28 3.45 4.57 10.26
N LYS A 29 3.49 4.07 9.03
CA LYS A 29 2.97 4.76 7.84
C LYS A 29 1.51 4.41 7.68
N LEU A 30 0.68 5.42 7.53
CA LEU A 30 -0.77 5.30 7.37
C LEU A 30 -1.18 6.03 6.09
N ILE A 31 -2.13 5.45 5.37
CA ILE A 31 -2.87 6.13 4.31
C ILE A 31 -4.07 6.81 4.97
N LEU A 32 -4.30 8.06 4.59
CA LEU A 32 -5.50 8.81 4.91
C LEU A 32 -6.32 8.94 3.63
N VAL A 33 -7.46 8.26 3.57
CA VAL A 33 -8.39 8.40 2.44
C VAL A 33 -9.51 9.33 2.88
N ARG A 34 -9.65 10.46 2.20
CA ARG A 34 -10.73 11.40 2.44
C ARG A 34 -11.95 11.02 1.61
N HIS A 35 -13.06 10.79 2.28
CA HIS A 35 -14.40 10.73 1.69
C HIS A 35 -15.15 12.03 2.00
N GLU A 36 -16.37 12.17 1.49
CA GLU A 36 -17.20 13.36 1.72
C GLU A 36 -17.58 13.50 3.21
N ASP A 37 -17.87 12.39 3.90
CA ASP A 37 -18.41 12.31 5.26
C ASP A 37 -17.40 11.82 6.31
N ARG A 38 -16.30 11.21 5.88
CA ARG A 38 -15.34 10.54 6.79
C ARG A 38 -13.92 10.52 6.26
N ILE A 39 -12.99 10.21 7.15
CA ILE A 39 -11.60 9.88 6.81
C ILE A 39 -11.37 8.42 7.20
N GLU A 40 -10.91 7.63 6.25
CA GLU A 40 -10.46 6.27 6.48
C GLU A 40 -8.94 6.24 6.72
N ILE A 41 -8.50 5.43 7.68
CA ILE A 41 -7.10 5.33 8.10
C ILE A 41 -6.66 3.88 7.93
N ILE A 42 -5.70 3.64 7.03
CA ILE A 42 -5.24 2.28 6.68
C ILE A 42 -3.74 2.17 6.94
N PRO A 43 -3.26 1.21 7.75
CA PRO A 43 -1.82 0.96 7.89
C PRO A 43 -1.21 0.45 6.58
N ILE A 44 -0.07 1.01 6.20
CA ILE A 44 0.72 0.51 5.07
C ILE A 44 1.63 -0.60 5.59
N GLU A 45 1.19 -1.84 5.42
CA GLU A 45 2.06 -2.98 5.70
C GLU A 45 3.33 -2.87 4.84
N SER A 46 4.48 -3.02 5.50
CA SER A 46 5.76 -2.98 4.79
C SER A 46 5.95 -4.32 4.12
N THR A 47 5.83 -4.35 2.80
CA THR A 47 6.25 -5.49 1.98
C THR A 47 7.78 -5.55 2.00
N PRO A 48 8.42 -6.60 2.55
CA PRO A 48 9.86 -6.77 2.45
C PRO A 48 10.27 -6.85 0.97
N PRO A 49 11.45 -6.34 0.57
CA PRO A 49 11.87 -6.37 -0.84
C PRO A 49 11.84 -7.78 -1.46
N SER A 50 12.06 -8.82 -0.64
CA SER A 50 12.00 -10.21 -1.06
C SER A 50 10.61 -10.65 -1.56
N GLU A 51 9.53 -10.05 -1.04
CA GLU A 51 8.17 -10.32 -1.53
C GLU A 51 7.89 -9.66 -2.89
N LEU A 52 8.74 -8.74 -3.35
CA LEU A 52 8.63 -8.13 -4.67
C LEU A 52 9.36 -8.92 -5.76
N PHE A 53 10.24 -9.86 -5.36
CA PHE A 53 10.96 -10.69 -6.33
C PHE A 53 9.98 -11.56 -7.10
N ASP A 54 10.19 -11.65 -8.41
CA ASP A 54 9.38 -12.46 -9.35
C ASP A 54 7.88 -12.11 -9.42
N THR A 55 7.47 -10.96 -8.85
CA THR A 55 6.09 -10.45 -8.96
C THR A 55 5.73 -10.04 -10.38
N ILE A 56 6.72 -9.58 -11.15
CA ILE A 56 6.59 -9.28 -12.57
C ILE A 56 6.98 -10.53 -13.36
N LYS A 57 5.98 -11.18 -13.98
CA LYS A 57 6.20 -12.31 -14.88
C LYS A 57 6.10 -11.85 -16.32
N ILE A 58 7.19 -11.99 -17.07
CA ILE A 58 7.22 -11.71 -18.51
C ILE A 58 7.14 -13.04 -19.23
N ALA A 59 6.09 -13.24 -20.02
CA ALA A 59 5.97 -14.43 -20.86
C ALA A 59 6.90 -14.29 -22.07
N GLY A 60 7.85 -15.21 -22.21
CA GLY A 60 8.74 -15.29 -23.37
C GLY A 60 10.21 -14.96 -23.10
N SER A 61 11.03 -15.22 -24.10
CA SER A 61 12.45 -14.86 -24.12
C SER A 61 12.60 -13.38 -24.47
N VAL A 62 12.76 -12.53 -23.47
CA VAL A 62 13.02 -11.09 -23.66
C VAL A 62 14.45 -10.78 -23.30
N ASP A 63 15.11 -9.98 -24.15
CA ASP A 63 16.43 -9.44 -23.84
C ASP A 63 16.29 -8.28 -22.85
N PHE A 64 16.81 -8.48 -21.63
CA PHE A 64 16.77 -7.47 -20.56
C PHE A 64 17.75 -6.32 -20.78
N THR A 65 18.63 -6.41 -21.77
CA THR A 65 19.58 -5.34 -22.11
C THR A 65 19.04 -4.36 -23.17
N ASP A 66 17.94 -4.70 -23.84
CA ASP A 66 17.25 -3.83 -24.80
C ASP A 66 15.96 -3.22 -24.20
N PRO A 67 15.94 -1.90 -23.92
CA PRO A 67 14.78 -1.20 -23.40
C PRO A 67 13.54 -1.27 -24.31
N HIS A 68 13.72 -1.38 -25.63
CA HIS A 68 12.61 -1.41 -26.58
C HIS A 68 11.88 -2.76 -26.54
N SER A 69 12.63 -3.86 -26.53
CA SER A 69 12.10 -5.21 -26.36
C SER A 69 11.36 -5.38 -25.04
N LEU A 70 11.91 -4.87 -23.93
CA LEU A 70 11.23 -4.86 -22.63
C LEU A 70 9.93 -4.07 -22.67
N LYS A 71 9.93 -2.85 -23.22
CA LYS A 71 8.72 -2.02 -23.31
C LYS A 71 7.62 -2.71 -24.10
N LYS A 72 7.98 -3.36 -25.20
CA LYS A 72 7.03 -4.13 -26.02
C LYS A 72 6.40 -5.26 -25.21
N ALA A 73 7.22 -6.08 -24.56
CA ALA A 73 6.75 -7.20 -23.74
C ALA A 73 5.86 -6.75 -22.56
N PHE A 74 6.19 -5.63 -21.90
CA PHE A 74 5.35 -5.05 -20.85
C PHE A 74 4.01 -4.52 -21.37
N THR A 75 3.96 -4.03 -22.61
CA THR A 75 2.73 -3.51 -23.21
C THR A 75 1.79 -4.66 -23.57
N GLU A 76 2.33 -5.72 -24.19
CA GLU A 76 1.59 -6.94 -24.52
C GLU A 76 1.04 -7.65 -23.27
N LEU A 77 1.78 -7.63 -22.15
CA LEU A 77 1.31 -8.18 -20.86
C LEU A 77 0.09 -7.45 -20.28
N ARG A 78 -0.10 -6.15 -20.56
CA ARG A 78 -1.22 -5.36 -20.02
C ARG A 78 -2.52 -5.56 -20.79
N GLU A 79 -2.44 -6.11 -22.00
CA GLU A 79 -3.57 -6.32 -22.90
C GLU A 79 -4.13 -7.76 -22.85
N ALA A 80 -3.48 -8.66 -22.12
CA ALA A 80 -3.86 -10.06 -21.90
C ALA A 80 -4.56 -10.27 -20.54
#